data_AF-A0A920VT88-F1
#
_entry.id   AF-A0A920VT88-F1
#
_cell.length_a   1.000
_cell.length_b   1.000
_cell.length_c   1.000
_cell.angle_alpha   90.00
_cell.angle_beta   90.00
_cell.angle_gamma   90.00
#
_symmetry.space_group_name_H-M   'P 1'
#
loop_
_entity.id
_entity.type
_entity.pdbx_description
1 polymer ?
#
loop_
_entity_poly.entity_id
_entity_poly.type
_entity_poly.pdbx_seq_one_letter_code
_entity_poly.pdbx_strand_id
1 'polypeptide(L)' 'MEKFFTAPRHIEVQVLADRFGNVLHLGERDCSLQRGIKKGFRRSPAIGISNEVKENIFNKCIEAVKKLIM' A
#
# COMPACT_ATOMS: atom_id res chain seq x y z
N MET A 1 -5.03 1.05 -22.48
CA MET A 1 -6.20 1.41 -21.65
C MET A 1 -6.27 0.43 -20.50
N GLU A 2 -6.39 0.90 -19.25
CA GLU A 2 -6.51 0.01 -18.08
C GLU A 2 -7.96 -0.38 -17.80
N LYS A 3 -8.15 -1.50 -17.09
CA LYS A 3 -9.48 -1.95 -16.65
C LYS A 3 -10.01 -1.02 -15.56
N PHE A 4 -11.23 -0.51 -15.75
CA PHE A 4 -11.91 0.31 -14.74
C PHE A 4 -12.57 -0.57 -13.68
N PHE A 5 -12.32 -0.26 -12.40
CA PHE A 5 -12.97 -0.89 -11.26
C PHE A 5 -14.02 0.07 -10.70
N THR A 6 -15.24 -0.42 -10.45
CA THR A 6 -16.39 0.41 -10.05
C THR A 6 -16.43 0.77 -8.56
N ALA A 7 -15.91 -0.11 -7.69
CA ALA A 7 -15.85 0.11 -6.25
C ALA A 7 -14.48 -0.33 -5.67
N PRO A 8 -13.36 0.23 -6.13
CA PRO A 8 -12.05 -0.15 -5.63
C PRO A 8 -11.82 0.40 -4.22
N ARG A 9 -11.03 -0.33 -3.43
CA ARG A 9 -10.38 0.23 -2.24
C ARG A 9 -9.01 0.76 -2.64
N HIS A 10 -8.67 1.97 -2.20
CA HIS A 10 -7.35 2.55 -2.42
C HIS A 10 -6.50 2.30 -1.18
N ILE A 11 -5.70 1.25 -1.22
CA ILE A 11 -4.81 0.83 -0.13
C ILE A 11 -3.38 1.22 -0.48
N GLU A 12 -2.72 1.90 0.44
CA GLU A 12 -1.31 2.29 0.31
C GLU A 12 -0.47 1.61 1.38
N VAL A 13 0.72 1.15 1.03
CA VAL A 13 1.71 0.63 1.98
C VAL A 13 2.80 1.66 2.15
N GLN A 14 3.14 1.97 3.40
CA GLN A 14 4.31 2.78 3.68
C GLN A 14 5.54 1.89 3.71
N VAL A 15 6.57 2.23 2.94
CA VAL A 15 7.86 1.53 2.95
C VAL A 15 8.95 2.51 3.38
N LEU A 16 9.91 2.01 4.16
CA LEU A 16 11.17 2.67 4.47
C LEU A 16 12.31 1.81 3.97
N ALA A 17 13.33 2.46 3.40
CA ALA A 17 14.55 1.83 2.96
C ALA A 17 15.76 2.69 3.34
N ASP A 18 16.90 2.04 3.58
CA ASP A 18 18.17 2.71 3.86
C ASP A 18 19.26 2.35 2.83
N ARG A 19 20.46 2.93 3.03
CA ARG A 19 21.61 2.71 2.14
C ARG A 19 22.37 1.41 2.43
N PHE A 20 21.97 0.66 3.45
CA PHE A 20 22.58 -0.61 3.83
C PHE A 20 21.78 -1.81 3.29
N GLY A 21 20.76 -1.55 2.47
CA GLY A 21 19.92 -2.59 1.87
C GLY A 21 18.75 -3.03 2.74
N ASN A 22 18.49 -2.36 3.86
CA ASN A 22 17.33 -2.67 4.69
C ASN A 22 16.07 -2.08 4.06
N VAL A 23 15.00 -2.88 4.00
CA VAL A 23 13.67 -2.46 3.50
C VAL A 23 12.60 -3.04 4.41
N LEU A 24 11.70 -2.20 4.92
CA LEU A 24 10.59 -2.60 5.78
C LEU A 24 9.31 -1.81 5.48
N HIS A 25 8.16 -2.39 5.81
CA HIS A 25 6.88 -1.70 5.75
C HIS A 25 6.51 -1.10 7.12
N LEU A 26 5.81 0.03 7.12
CA LEU A 26 5.18 0.63 8.32
C LEU A 26 3.66 0.40 8.35
N GLY A 27 3.23 -0.67 7.70
CA GLY A 27 1.82 -1.04 7.56
C GLY A 27 1.10 -0.30 6.43
N GLU A 28 -0.23 -0.38 6.47
CA GLU A 28 -1.12 0.10 5.42
C GLU A 28 -1.95 1.32 5.85
N ARG A 29 -2.46 2.02 4.83
CA ARG A 29 -3.47 3.06 4.96
C ARG A 29 -4.62 2.82 4.00
N ASP A 30 -5.84 3.00 4.51
CA ASP A 30 -7.05 3.06 3.71
C ASP A 30 -7.31 4.52 3.29
N CYS A 31 -7.09 4.79 2.00
CA CYS A 31 -7.29 6.09 1.36
C CYS A 31 -8.50 6.07 0.42
N SER A 32 -9.44 5.14 0.61
CA SER A 32 -10.58 4.93 -0.29
C SER A 32 -11.60 6.09 -0.27
N LEU A 33 -11.62 6.90 0.79
CA LEU A 33 -12.49 8.08 0.84
C LEU A 33 -11.91 9.21 -0.03
N GLN A 34 -12.45 9.36 -1.23
CA GLN A 34 -12.00 10.31 -2.24
C GLN A 34 -13.17 11.11 -2.81
N ARG A 35 -12.90 12.36 -3.23
CA ARG A 35 -13.84 13.16 -4.01
C ARG A 35 -13.22 13.42 -5.39
N GLY A 36 -13.73 12.74 -6.41
CA GLY A 36 -13.02 12.60 -7.68
C GLY A 36 -11.68 11.90 -7.44
N ILE A 37 -10.57 12.47 -7.93
CA ILE A 37 -9.21 11.94 -7.75
C ILE A 37 -8.50 12.42 -6.47
N LYS A 38 -9.18 13.22 -5.63
CA LYS A 38 -8.56 13.85 -4.45
C LYS A 38 -8.82 13.01 -3.21
N LYS A 39 -7.75 12.64 -2.49
CA LYS A 39 -7.84 11.97 -1.18
C LYS A 39 -8.46 12.91 -0.15
N GLY A 40 -9.57 12.50 0.44
CA GLY A 40 -10.23 13.23 1.52
C GLY A 40 -9.69 12.82 2.87
N PHE A 41 -10.17 11.68 3.37
CA PHE A 41 -9.77 11.11 4.65
C PHE A 41 -8.88 9.88 4.45
N ARG A 42 -7.98 9.64 5.41
CA ARG A 42 -7.09 8.48 5.43
C ARG A 42 -7.16 7.84 6.81
N ARG A 43 -7.28 6.53 6.85
CA ARG A 43 -7.28 5.74 8.09
C ARG A 43 -6.12 4.75 8.09
N SER A 44 -5.53 4.50 9.25
CA SER A 44 -4.60 3.40 9.48
C SER A 44 -4.95 2.75 10.83
N PRO A 45 -5.07 1.41 10.91
CA PRO A 45 -4.96 0.44 9.82
C PRO A 45 -6.20 0.39 8.90
N ALA A 46 -6.12 -0.34 7.80
CA ALA A 46 -7.27 -0.67 6.95
C ALA A 46 -8.12 -1.77 7.61
N ILE A 47 -9.40 -1.50 7.79
CA ILE A 47 -10.37 -2.43 8.39
C ILE A 47 -10.90 -3.40 7.33
N GLY A 48 -11.18 -4.64 7.71
CA GLY A 48 -11.84 -5.62 6.84
C GLY A 48 -10.94 -6.19 5.73
N ILE A 49 -9.62 -6.18 5.92
CA ILE A 49 -8.66 -6.89 5.07
C ILE A 49 -8.02 -7.97 5.95
N SER A 50 -7.99 -9.23 5.48
CA SER A 50 -7.35 -10.32 6.23
C SER A 50 -5.85 -10.07 6.35
N ASN A 51 -5.26 -10.56 7.44
CA ASN A 51 -3.81 -10.44 7.65
C ASN A 51 -3.01 -11.11 6.52
N GLU A 52 -3.50 -12.24 5.99
CA GLU A 52 -2.88 -12.90 4.83
C GLU A 52 -2.79 -11.99 3.60
N VAL A 53 -3.86 -11.26 3.28
CA VAL A 53 -3.85 -10.31 2.16
C VAL A 53 -2.92 -9.12 2.46
N LYS A 54 -2.90 -8.62 3.69
CA LYS A 54 -1.99 -7.55 4.10
C LYS A 54 -0.53 -7.96 3.93
N GLU A 55 -0.15 -9.11 4.48
CA GLU A 55 1.20 -9.66 4.37
C GLU A 55 1.62 -9.86 2.92
N ASN A 56 0.74 -10.39 2.08
CA ASN A 56 1.02 -10.55 0.64
C ASN A 56 1.32 -9.20 -0.03
N ILE A 57 0.54 -8.16 0.26
CA ILE A 57 0.75 -6.82 -0.29
C ILE A 57 2.04 -6.19 0.27
N PHE A 58 2.30 -6.32 1.57
CA PHE A 58 3.51 -5.81 2.22
C PHE A 58 4.77 -6.41 1.61
N ASN A 59 4.80 -7.74 1.47
CA ASN A 59 5.93 -8.44 0.87
C ASN A 59 6.15 -8.00 -0.58
N LYS A 60 5.08 -7.83 -1.38
CA LYS A 60 5.19 -7.30 -2.74
C LYS A 60 5.78 -5.89 -2.78
N CYS A 61 5.37 -5.01 -1.86
CA CYS A 61 5.92 -3.66 -1.77
C CYS A 61 7.40 -3.66 -1.35
N ILE A 62 7.78 -4.49 -0.37
CA ILE A 62 9.18 -4.64 0.04
C ILE A 62 10.03 -5.15 -1.11
N GLU A 63 9.60 -6.22 -1.79
CA GLU A 63 10.35 -6.81 -2.91
C GLU A 63 10.47 -5.85 -4.09
N ALA A 64 9.44 -5.05 -4.37
CA ALA A 64 9.51 -4.00 -5.38
C ALA A 64 10.55 -2.93 -5.04
N VAL A 65 10.61 -2.50 -3.77
CA VAL A 65 11.59 -1.48 -3.33
C VAL A 65 13.01 -2.05 -3.29
N LYS A 66 13.21 -3.28 -2.84
CA LYS A 66 14.52 -3.96 -2.89
C LYS A 66 15.09 -3.96 -4.31
N LYS A 67 14.28 -4.31 -5.31
CA LYS A 67 14.69 -4.32 -6.73
C LYS A 67 15.07 -2.94 -7.30
N LEU A 68 14.73 -1.84 -6.62
CA LEU A 68 15.08 -0.49 -7.05
C LEU A 68 16.40 -0.01 -6.44
N ILE A 69 16.80 -0.57 -5.30
CA ILE A 69 17.95 -0.10 -4.51
C ILE A 69 19.10 -1.11 -4.43
N MET A 70 18.86 -2.36 -4.84
CA MET A 70 19.86 -3.42 -5.01
C MET A 70 20.20 -3.58 -6.49
#